data_AF-A0A1I7Y2L6-F1
#
_entry.id   AF-A0A1I7Y2L6-F1
#
_cell.length_a   1.000
_cell.length_b   1.000
_cell.length_c   1.000
_cell.angle_alpha   90.00
_cell.angle_beta   90.00
_cell.angle_gamma   90.00
#
_symmetry.space_group_name_H-M   'P 1'
#
loop_
_entity.id
_entity.type
_entity.pdbx_description
1 polymer ?
#
loop_
_entity_poly.entity_id
_entity_poly.type
_entity_poly.pdbx_seq_one_letter_code
_entity_poly.pdbx_strand_id
1 'polypeptide(L)'
;MTVDEKELRREIQFAIRNAQGIRGAIFTPNDAFEIIVKKQIGRLREPALKCVDLVINEVASAVREAADCAAQYPRFRDVLEQIVIQAMRDKENNTKQFVNHHIDIQMSYINVNHDDFIGFSTAEQKASASTQNQSAGRKNIGNQVIRKGWLSVHNIGIVRGSRDFWFVLTSENLSWYKDEEEREKKYMLPLDGIKLRDVDASFMSRQHKFALFYPDGKK
;
A
#
# COMPACT_ATOMS: atom_id res chain seq x y z
N MET A 1 -9.71 3.37 -3.24
CA MET A 1 -9.72 2.20 -2.35
C MET A 1 -8.38 2.11 -1.66
N THR A 2 -8.36 2.24 -0.34
CA THR A 2 -7.16 1.91 0.45
C THR A 2 -7.28 0.45 0.88
N VAL A 3 -6.26 -0.35 0.60
CA VAL A 3 -6.19 -1.72 1.07
C VAL A 3 -5.45 -1.69 2.41
N ASP A 4 -6.10 -2.13 3.49
CA ASP A 4 -5.40 -2.36 4.75
C ASP A 4 -4.55 -3.63 4.61
N GLU A 5 -3.24 -3.45 4.54
CA GLU A 5 -2.29 -4.56 4.43
C GLU A 5 -2.37 -5.54 5.59
N LYS A 6 -2.67 -5.07 6.81
CA LYS A 6 -2.76 -5.95 7.99
C LYS A 6 -3.97 -6.85 7.90
N GLU A 7 -5.10 -6.29 7.46
CA GLU A 7 -6.31 -7.03 7.21
C GLU A 7 -6.12 -8.04 6.08
N LEU A 8 -5.54 -7.62 4.94
CA LEU A 8 -5.27 -8.50 3.81
C LEU A 8 -4.36 -9.68 4.20
N ARG A 9 -3.31 -9.44 4.98
CA ARG A 9 -2.42 -10.52 5.48
C ARG A 9 -3.17 -11.51 6.34
N ARG A 10 -4.07 -11.04 7.22
CA ARG A 10 -4.91 -11.89 8.05
C ARG A 10 -5.89 -12.70 7.19
N GLU A 11 -6.49 -12.09 6.18
CA GLU A 11 -7.39 -12.78 5.25
C GLU A 11 -6.68 -13.89 4.47
N ILE A 12 -5.47 -13.61 3.97
CA ILE A 12 -4.64 -14.62 3.28
C ILE A 12 -4.37 -15.80 4.21
N GLN A 13 -4.02 -15.56 5.48
CA GLN A 13 -3.79 -16.63 6.46
C GLN A 13 -5.04 -17.48 6.68
N PHE A 14 -6.22 -16.87 6.77
CA PHE A 14 -7.48 -17.60 6.88
C PHE A 14 -7.81 -18.38 5.62
N ALA A 15 -7.63 -17.79 4.44
CA ALA A 15 -7.87 -18.46 3.16
C ALA A 15 -6.97 -19.68 2.99
N ILE A 16 -5.68 -19.59 3.33
CA ILE A 16 -4.73 -20.72 3.30
C ILE A 16 -5.18 -21.82 4.26
N ARG A 17 -5.50 -21.49 5.52
CA ARG A 17 -5.97 -22.48 6.50
C ARG A 17 -7.25 -23.18 6.07
N ASN A 18 -8.20 -22.41 5.51
CA ASN A 18 -9.48 -22.94 5.05
C ASN A 18 -9.31 -23.82 3.81
N ALA A 19 -8.45 -23.44 2.87
CA ALA A 19 -8.15 -24.23 1.68
C ALA A 19 -7.40 -25.53 2.02
N GLN A 20 -6.50 -25.50 3.01
CA GLN A 20 -5.80 -26.70 3.50
C GLN A 20 -6.75 -27.68 4.20
N GLY A 21 -7.74 -27.16 4.93
CA GLY A 21 -8.66 -27.97 5.72
C GLY A 21 -7.94 -28.74 6.83
N ILE A 22 -8.44 -29.94 7.16
CA ILE A 22 -7.94 -30.76 8.29
C ILE A 22 -6.66 -31.53 7.90
N ARG A 23 -6.37 -31.66 6.60
CA ARG A 23 -5.20 -32.37 6.09
C ARG A 23 -4.09 -31.35 5.88
N GLY A 24 -2.97 -31.52 6.59
CA GLY A 24 -1.77 -30.69 6.42
C GLY A 24 -1.16 -30.89 5.03
N ALA A 25 -1.69 -30.20 4.02
CA ALA A 25 -1.19 -30.23 2.67
C ALA A 25 0.10 -29.40 2.58
N ILE A 26 1.14 -29.99 1.97
CA ILE A 26 2.45 -29.36 1.73
C ILE A 26 2.34 -28.26 0.66
N PHE A 27 1.32 -28.33 -0.19
CA PHE A 27 1.06 -27.36 -1.25
C PHE A 27 -0.39 -26.91 -1.18
N THR A 28 -0.62 -25.68 -0.71
CA THR A 28 -1.92 -25.01 -0.93
C THR A 28 -1.77 -23.52 -1.24
N PRO A 29 -1.16 -23.15 -2.39
CA PRO A 29 -1.14 -21.75 -2.83
C PRO A 29 -2.32 -21.40 -3.74
N ASN A 30 -2.74 -22.31 -4.65
CA ASN A 30 -3.61 -21.95 -5.77
C ASN A 30 -5.03 -21.57 -5.34
N ASP A 31 -5.72 -22.40 -4.56
CA ASP A 31 -7.11 -22.13 -4.16
C ASP A 31 -7.22 -20.89 -3.26
N ALA A 32 -6.28 -20.74 -2.31
CA ALA A 32 -6.22 -19.57 -1.45
C ALA A 32 -5.92 -18.28 -2.25
N PHE A 33 -4.99 -18.36 -3.21
CA PHE A 33 -4.70 -17.26 -4.12
C PHE A 33 -5.94 -16.87 -4.93
N GLU A 34 -6.61 -17.84 -5.55
CA GLU A 34 -7.80 -17.62 -6.37
C GLU A 34 -8.93 -16.97 -5.55
N ILE A 35 -9.20 -17.45 -4.34
CA ILE A 35 -10.19 -16.87 -3.43
C ILE A 35 -9.88 -15.41 -3.12
N ILE A 36 -8.63 -15.11 -2.74
CA ILE A 36 -8.22 -13.75 -2.37
C ILE A 36 -8.30 -12.81 -3.57
N VAL A 37 -7.82 -13.24 -4.74
CA VAL A 37 -7.86 -12.43 -5.97
C VAL A 37 -9.30 -12.16 -6.40
N LYS A 38 -10.16 -13.19 -6.43
CA LYS A 38 -11.59 -13.00 -6.75
C LYS A 38 -12.27 -12.04 -5.79
N LYS A 39 -11.96 -12.14 -4.49
CA LYS A 39 -12.47 -11.19 -3.48
C LYS A 39 -12.03 -9.76 -3.78
N GLN A 40 -10.77 -9.53 -4.15
CA GLN A 40 -10.30 -8.19 -4.50
C GLN A 40 -10.94 -7.67 -5.80
N ILE A 41 -11.07 -8.50 -6.83
CA ILE A 41 -11.76 -8.15 -8.08
C ILE A 41 -13.23 -7.79 -7.79
N GLY A 42 -13.91 -8.58 -6.97
CA GLY A 42 -15.32 -8.35 -6.62
C GLY A 42 -15.57 -7.00 -5.94
N ARG A 43 -14.60 -6.49 -5.17
CA ARG A 43 -14.69 -5.15 -4.56
C ARG A 43 -14.82 -4.05 -5.60
N LEU A 44 -14.31 -4.22 -6.83
CA LEU A 44 -14.39 -3.23 -7.91
C LEU A 44 -15.81 -3.00 -8.43
N ARG A 45 -16.78 -3.87 -8.09
CA ARG A 45 -18.17 -3.75 -8.56
C ARG A 45 -18.84 -2.47 -8.12
N GLU A 46 -18.81 -2.21 -6.82
CA GLU A 46 -19.45 -1.02 -6.25
C GLU A 46 -18.91 0.30 -6.83
N PRO A 47 -17.58 0.57 -6.86
CA PRO A 47 -17.08 1.82 -7.44
C PRO A 47 -17.32 1.90 -8.95
N ALA A 48 -17.30 0.78 -9.69
CA ALA A 48 -17.60 0.80 -11.12
C ALA A 48 -19.08 1.17 -11.39
N LEU A 49 -20.02 0.60 -10.64
CA LEU A 49 -21.43 0.98 -10.73
C LEU A 49 -21.65 2.44 -10.28
N LYS A 50 -20.95 2.88 -9.24
CA LYS A 50 -21.00 4.27 -8.79
C LYS A 50 -20.49 5.24 -9.87
N CYS A 51 -19.45 4.86 -10.61
CA CYS A 51 -18.97 5.63 -11.75
C CYS A 51 -20.06 5.80 -12.82
N VAL A 52 -20.81 4.74 -13.14
CA VAL A 52 -21.96 4.83 -14.07
C VAL A 52 -23.01 5.81 -13.54
N ASP A 53 -23.36 5.75 -12.24
CA ASP A 53 -24.32 6.69 -11.65
C ASP A 53 -23.87 8.15 -11.79
N LEU A 54 -22.59 8.42 -11.51
CA LEU A 54 -22.03 9.77 -11.61
C LEU A 54 -22.08 10.29 -13.05
N VAL A 55 -21.73 9.46 -14.02
CA VAL A 55 -21.81 9.83 -15.45
C VAL A 55 -23.25 10.10 -15.86
N ILE A 56 -24.21 9.27 -15.46
CA ILE A 56 -25.63 9.47 -15.79
C ILE A 56 -26.17 10.76 -15.19
N ASN A 57 -25.80 11.09 -13.95
CA ASN A 57 -26.20 12.35 -13.33
C ASN A 57 -25.64 13.56 -14.09
N GLU A 58 -24.38 13.51 -14.52
CA GLU A 58 -23.76 14.59 -15.29
C GLU A 58 -24.41 14.75 -16.67
N VAL A 59 -24.63 13.64 -17.38
CA VAL A 59 -25.31 13.66 -18.69
C VAL A 59 -26.74 14.20 -18.54
N ALA A 60 -27.45 13.86 -17.46
CA ALA A 60 -28.80 14.36 -17.22
C ALA A 60 -28.82 15.87 -16.96
N SER A 61 -27.79 16.39 -16.27
CA SER A 61 -27.60 17.83 -16.10
C SER A 61 -27.37 18.53 -17.44
N ALA A 62 -26.45 18.01 -18.25
CA ALA A 62 -26.15 18.55 -19.58
C ALA A 62 -27.38 18.53 -20.52
N VAL A 63 -28.20 17.49 -20.45
CA VAL A 63 -29.46 17.40 -21.23
C VAL A 63 -30.44 18.50 -20.84
N ARG A 64 -30.60 18.79 -19.53
CA ARG A 64 -31.49 19.86 -19.06
C ARG A 64 -31.01 21.24 -19.51
N GLU A 65 -29.71 21.49 -19.43
CA GLU A 65 -29.11 22.74 -19.91
C GLU A 65 -29.28 22.88 -21.43
N ALA A 66 -29.04 21.80 -22.19
CA ALA A 66 -29.26 21.81 -23.62
C ALA A 66 -30.73 22.04 -23.99
N ALA A 67 -31.68 21.56 -23.18
CA ALA A 67 -33.11 21.73 -23.42
C ALA A 67 -33.59 23.18 -23.27
N ASP A 68 -32.80 24.08 -22.64
CA ASP A 68 -33.12 25.50 -22.57
C ASP A 68 -33.13 26.19 -23.94
N CYS A 69 -32.48 25.61 -24.97
CA CYS A 69 -32.63 26.09 -26.35
C CYS A 69 -34.08 26.00 -26.87
N ALA A 70 -34.90 25.12 -26.27
CA ALA A 70 -36.31 24.94 -26.58
C ALA A 70 -37.25 25.66 -25.59
N ALA A 71 -36.74 26.57 -24.74
CA ALA A 71 -37.52 27.25 -23.71
C ALA A 71 -38.73 28.05 -24.27
N GLN A 72 -38.66 28.49 -25.52
CA GLN A 72 -39.78 29.17 -26.21
C GLN A 72 -40.99 28.25 -26.46
N TYR A 73 -40.80 26.92 -26.44
CA TYR A 73 -41.85 25.92 -26.64
C TYR A 73 -41.94 24.96 -25.45
N PRO A 74 -42.54 25.37 -24.32
CA PRO A 74 -42.50 24.61 -23.06
C PRO A 74 -43.01 23.17 -23.18
N ARG A 75 -44.11 22.96 -23.90
CA ARG A 75 -44.66 21.60 -24.12
C ARG A 75 -43.73 20.70 -24.92
N PHE A 76 -42.99 21.27 -25.88
CA PHE A 76 -42.03 20.50 -26.68
C PHE A 76 -40.81 20.15 -25.83
N ARG A 77 -40.30 21.10 -25.03
CA ARG A 77 -39.23 20.88 -24.07
C ARG A 77 -39.55 19.74 -23.11
N ASP A 78 -40.72 19.75 -22.47
CA ASP A 78 -41.11 18.73 -21.49
C ASP A 78 -41.12 17.32 -22.11
N VAL A 79 -41.68 17.18 -23.31
CA VAL A 79 -41.73 15.90 -24.04
C VAL A 79 -40.33 15.45 -24.47
N LEU A 80 -39.49 16.38 -24.93
CA LEU A 80 -38.10 16.10 -25.31
C LEU A 80 -37.31 15.58 -24.10
N GLU A 81 -37.34 16.30 -22.97
CA GLU A 81 -36.68 15.90 -21.73
C GLU A 81 -37.16 14.53 -21.26
N GLN A 82 -38.47 14.28 -21.29
CA GLN A 82 -39.04 13.00 -20.90
C GLN A 82 -38.51 11.83 -21.76
N ILE A 83 -38.50 11.99 -23.08
CA ILE A 83 -38.01 10.94 -24.00
C ILE A 83 -36.51 10.68 -23.78
N VAL A 84 -35.70 11.73 -23.65
CA VAL A 84 -34.26 11.60 -23.45
C VAL A 84 -33.95 10.96 -22.09
N ILE A 85 -34.61 11.39 -21.02
CA ILE A 85 -34.44 10.79 -19.68
C ILE A 85 -34.84 9.32 -19.69
N GLN A 86 -35.93 8.95 -20.37
CA GLN A 86 -36.33 7.54 -20.47
C GLN A 86 -35.28 6.71 -21.21
N ALA A 87 -34.79 7.20 -22.36
CA ALA A 87 -33.74 6.52 -23.11
C ALA A 87 -32.44 6.38 -22.30
N MET A 88 -32.09 7.40 -21.51
CA MET A 88 -30.93 7.36 -20.62
C MET A 88 -31.06 6.27 -19.54
N ARG A 89 -32.23 6.12 -18.92
CA ARG A 89 -32.47 5.06 -17.91
C ARG A 89 -32.30 3.67 -18.51
N ASP A 90 -32.76 3.45 -19.73
CA ASP A 90 -32.59 2.17 -20.41
C ASP A 90 -31.10 1.88 -20.70
N LYS A 91 -30.33 2.91 -21.11
CA LYS A 91 -28.89 2.79 -21.33
C LYS A 91 -28.11 2.61 -20.03
N GLU A 92 -28.50 3.27 -18.96
CA GLU A 92 -27.94 3.09 -17.63
C GLU A 92 -28.07 1.63 -17.19
N ASN A 93 -29.27 1.06 -17.27
CA ASN A 93 -29.51 -0.33 -16.87
C ASN A 93 -28.67 -1.32 -17.69
N ASN A 94 -28.65 -1.16 -19.02
CA ASN A 94 -27.82 -2.00 -19.90
C ASN A 94 -26.33 -1.89 -19.57
N THR A 95 -25.84 -0.68 -19.27
CA THR A 95 -24.44 -0.44 -18.94
C THR A 95 -24.08 -1.05 -17.59
N LYS A 96 -24.94 -0.89 -16.57
CA LYS A 96 -24.75 -1.53 -15.26
C LYS A 96 -24.72 -3.05 -15.38
N GLN A 97 -25.59 -3.64 -16.20
CA GLN A 97 -25.54 -5.06 -16.51
C GLN A 97 -24.22 -5.44 -17.17
N PHE A 98 -23.77 -4.70 -18.18
CA PHE A 98 -22.48 -4.96 -18.82
C PHE A 98 -21.30 -4.91 -17.83
N VAL A 99 -21.25 -3.90 -16.95
CA VAL A 99 -20.23 -3.78 -15.91
C VAL A 99 -20.23 -4.99 -14.97
N ASN A 100 -21.41 -5.44 -14.55
CA ASN A 100 -21.54 -6.63 -13.71
C ASN A 100 -20.99 -7.88 -14.43
N HIS A 101 -21.41 -8.13 -15.67
CA HIS A 101 -20.92 -9.26 -16.47
C HIS A 101 -19.41 -9.20 -16.68
N HIS A 102 -18.86 -8.02 -16.95
CA HIS A 102 -17.43 -7.85 -17.15
C HIS A 102 -16.65 -8.26 -15.89
N ILE A 103 -17.11 -7.86 -14.70
CA ILE A 103 -16.50 -8.26 -13.43
C ILE A 103 -16.67 -9.77 -13.18
N ASP A 104 -17.83 -10.34 -13.51
CA ASP A 104 -18.06 -11.78 -13.41
C ASP A 104 -17.11 -12.59 -14.31
N ILE A 105 -16.83 -12.10 -15.52
CA ILE A 105 -15.82 -12.68 -16.42
C ILE A 105 -14.43 -12.66 -15.77
N GLN A 106 -14.01 -11.52 -15.22
CA GLN A 106 -12.71 -11.41 -14.53
C GLN A 106 -12.59 -12.34 -13.32
N MET A 107 -13.70 -12.64 -12.64
CA MET A 107 -13.74 -13.62 -11.54
C MET A 107 -13.88 -15.07 -12.02
N SER A 108 -14.29 -15.31 -13.25
CA SER A 108 -14.47 -16.67 -13.79
C SER A 108 -13.13 -17.36 -14.06
N TYR A 109 -12.12 -16.59 -14.48
CA TYR A 109 -10.81 -17.11 -14.83
C TYR A 109 -9.71 -16.09 -14.53
N ILE A 110 -8.67 -16.54 -13.82
CA ILE A 110 -7.49 -15.73 -13.52
C ILE A 110 -6.36 -16.17 -14.46
N ASN A 111 -5.95 -15.28 -15.36
CA ASN A 111 -4.86 -15.54 -16.28
C ASN A 111 -3.49 -15.36 -15.61
N VAL A 112 -2.91 -16.45 -15.13
CA VAL A 112 -1.55 -16.47 -14.54
C VAL A 112 -0.43 -16.49 -15.58
N ASN A 113 -0.75 -16.57 -16.88
CA ASN A 113 0.22 -16.52 -17.97
C ASN A 113 0.38 -15.09 -18.54
N HIS A 114 -0.26 -14.09 -17.91
CA HIS A 114 -0.15 -12.70 -18.33
C HIS A 114 1.27 -12.17 -18.08
N ASP A 115 1.80 -11.36 -19.00
CA ASP A 115 3.19 -10.86 -18.92
C ASP A 115 3.49 -10.06 -17.64
N ASP A 116 2.50 -9.32 -17.14
CA ASP A 116 2.62 -8.58 -15.87
C ASP A 116 2.58 -9.48 -14.62
N PHE A 117 2.19 -10.76 -14.75
CA PHE A 117 2.13 -11.67 -13.62
C PHE A 117 3.53 -12.21 -13.31
N ILE A 118 4.16 -11.61 -12.30
CA ILE A 118 5.41 -12.12 -11.74
C ILE A 118 5.07 -13.32 -10.85
N GLY A 119 5.12 -14.51 -11.44
CA GLY A 119 4.88 -15.77 -10.74
C GLY A 119 5.87 -16.06 -9.60
N PHE A 120 5.61 -17.13 -8.86
CA PHE A 120 6.35 -17.48 -7.64
C PHE A 120 7.88 -17.53 -7.85
N SER A 121 8.35 -18.17 -8.93
CA SER A 121 9.78 -18.35 -9.22
C SER A 121 10.50 -17.02 -9.46
N THR A 122 9.89 -16.10 -10.20
CA THR A 122 10.48 -14.79 -10.49
C THR A 122 10.36 -13.84 -9.30
N ALA A 123 9.29 -13.95 -8.49
CA ALA A 123 9.13 -13.20 -7.26
C ALA A 123 10.16 -13.62 -6.21
N GLU A 124 10.40 -14.93 -6.05
CA GLU A 124 11.43 -15.47 -5.16
C GLU A 124 12.82 -15.03 -5.65
N GLN A 125 13.11 -15.10 -6.95
CA GLN A 125 14.37 -14.61 -7.51
C GLN A 125 14.55 -13.10 -7.30
N LYS A 126 13.50 -12.27 -7.44
CA LYS A 126 13.60 -10.83 -7.17
C LYS A 126 13.84 -10.54 -5.69
N ALA A 127 13.13 -11.24 -4.79
CA ALA A 127 13.37 -11.15 -3.35
C ALA A 127 14.78 -11.61 -2.97
N SER A 128 15.27 -12.67 -3.62
CA SER A 128 16.62 -13.22 -3.42
C SER A 128 17.71 -12.37 -4.07
N ALA A 129 17.46 -11.75 -5.21
CA ALA A 129 18.39 -10.88 -5.94
C ALA A 129 18.60 -9.55 -5.22
N SER A 130 17.56 -9.03 -4.53
CA SER A 130 17.77 -7.96 -3.54
C SER A 130 18.65 -8.39 -2.36
N THR A 131 18.85 -9.69 -2.15
CA THR A 131 19.71 -10.26 -1.10
C THR A 131 21.09 -10.71 -1.60
N GLN A 132 21.25 -11.02 -2.90
CA GLN A 132 22.50 -11.58 -3.46
C GLN A 132 23.66 -10.56 -3.64
N ASN A 133 23.41 -9.25 -3.50
CA ASN A 133 24.50 -8.27 -3.39
C ASN A 133 25.15 -8.20 -2.00
N GLN A 134 24.78 -9.10 -1.07
CA GLN A 134 25.44 -9.24 0.22
C GLN A 134 25.91 -10.69 0.40
N SER A 135 27.20 -10.86 0.16
CA SER A 135 27.94 -12.12 0.20
C SER A 135 27.68 -12.94 1.47
N ALA A 136 27.41 -14.24 1.26
CA ALA A 136 27.78 -15.37 2.10
C ALA A 136 27.89 -15.14 3.62
N GLY A 137 26.83 -15.47 4.36
CA GLY A 137 26.94 -15.80 5.78
C GLY A 137 25.77 -15.30 6.62
N ARG A 138 24.96 -16.26 7.10
CA ARG A 138 23.83 -16.13 8.04
C ARG A 138 22.56 -15.45 7.51
N LYS A 139 21.44 -16.12 7.81
CA LYS A 139 20.06 -15.69 7.57
C LYS A 139 19.78 -14.41 8.37
N ASN A 140 20.19 -13.26 7.85
CA ASN A 140 19.79 -11.97 8.38
C ASN A 140 18.54 -11.49 7.64
N ILE A 141 17.58 -10.99 8.40
CA ILE A 141 16.44 -10.21 7.91
C ILE A 141 17.07 -9.04 7.15
N GLY A 142 17.16 -9.16 5.82
CA GLY A 142 17.93 -8.26 4.97
C GLY A 142 17.57 -6.81 5.23
N ASN A 143 18.57 -5.93 5.18
CA ASN A 143 18.66 -4.50 5.52
C ASN A 143 17.38 -3.65 5.32
N GLN A 144 16.28 -4.02 5.98
CA GLN A 144 14.97 -3.43 5.80
C GLN A 144 14.92 -2.17 6.63
N VAL A 145 14.49 -1.07 6.04
CA VAL A 145 14.28 0.17 6.80
C VAL A 145 13.12 -0.07 7.77
N ILE A 146 13.43 -0.08 9.07
CA ILE A 146 12.45 -0.25 10.15
C ILE A 146 11.75 1.09 10.40
N ARG A 147 12.51 2.19 10.44
CA ARG A 147 12.00 3.53 10.73
C ARG A 147 12.94 4.63 10.24
N LYS A 148 12.37 5.78 9.88
CA LYS A 148 13.09 7.02 9.63
C LYS A 148 12.55 8.15 10.51
N GLY A 149 13.36 9.14 10.84
CA GLY A 149 12.91 10.31 11.59
C GLY A 149 14.04 11.20 12.11
N TRP A 150 13.66 12.40 12.52
CA TRP A 150 14.59 13.36 13.14
C TRP A 150 14.93 12.95 14.57
N LEU A 151 16.22 12.92 14.90
CA LEU A 151 16.72 12.78 16.28
C LEU A 151 17.88 13.76 16.52
N SER A 152 18.00 14.19 17.77
CA SER A 152 19.03 15.12 18.22
C SER A 152 20.21 14.37 18.83
N VAL A 153 21.38 14.46 18.21
CA VAL A 153 22.61 13.90 18.77
C VAL A 153 23.30 14.94 19.65
N HIS A 154 23.53 14.57 20.90
CA HIS A 154 24.23 15.39 21.88
C HIS A 154 25.72 14.99 21.94
N ASN A 155 26.61 15.96 22.19
CA ASN A 155 28.08 15.78 22.30
C ASN A 155 28.79 15.41 20.98
N ILE A 156 28.40 16.01 19.85
CA ILE A 156 29.20 15.91 18.62
C ILE A 156 30.35 16.91 18.66
N GLY A 157 31.55 16.40 18.96
CA GLY A 157 32.80 17.16 18.88
C GLY A 157 33.15 18.00 20.12
N ILE A 158 34.18 18.85 19.98
CA ILE A 158 34.79 19.64 21.07
C ILE A 158 33.84 20.73 21.60
N VAL A 159 32.85 21.16 20.81
CA VAL A 159 31.84 22.14 21.20
C VAL A 159 30.59 21.41 21.67
N ARG A 160 30.29 21.48 22.97
CA ARG A 160 29.10 20.87 23.58
C ARG A 160 27.81 21.50 23.05
N GLY A 161 27.27 20.93 21.98
CA GLY A 161 25.98 21.27 21.40
C GLY A 161 25.17 20.04 21.02
N SER A 162 23.86 20.21 20.88
CA SER A 162 22.95 19.24 20.26
C SER A 162 22.71 19.63 18.82
N ARG A 163 22.72 18.67 17.89
CA ARG A 163 22.34 18.89 16.50
C ARG A 163 21.36 17.83 16.05
N ASP A 164 20.40 18.25 15.25
CA ASP A 164 19.39 17.36 14.69
C ASP A 164 19.89 16.76 13.38
N PHE A 165 19.66 15.47 13.21
CA PHE A 165 19.98 14.73 12.00
C PHE A 165 18.79 13.87 11.61
N TRP A 166 18.75 13.51 10.33
CA TRP A 166 17.80 12.55 9.81
C TRP A 166 18.33 11.13 10.01
N PHE A 167 17.65 10.34 10.83
CA PHE A 167 18.05 8.96 11.13
C PHE A 167 17.29 7.96 10.28
N VAL A 168 18.01 6.92 9.86
CA VAL A 168 17.47 5.74 9.17
C VAL A 168 17.90 4.51 9.96
N LEU A 169 16.93 3.89 10.63
CA LEU A 169 17.10 2.63 11.34
C LEU A 169 16.78 1.48 10.40
N THR A 170 17.76 0.60 10.19
CA THR A 170 17.62 -0.65 9.44
C THR A 170 17.74 -1.84 10.39
N SER A 171 17.50 -3.06 9.89
CA SER A 171 17.72 -4.29 10.66
C SER A 171 19.18 -4.51 11.07
N GLU A 172 20.14 -3.89 10.38
CA GLU A 172 21.57 -4.13 10.62
C GLU A 172 22.31 -2.89 11.14
N ASN A 173 21.88 -1.69 10.73
CA ASN A 173 22.60 -0.45 11.00
C ASN A 173 21.65 0.69 11.41
N LEU A 174 22.15 1.60 12.24
CA LEU A 174 21.58 2.93 12.45
C LEU A 174 22.46 3.97 11.75
N SER A 175 21.95 4.59 10.69
CA SER A 175 22.66 5.65 9.95
C SER A 175 22.00 7.01 10.19
N TRP A 176 22.78 8.09 10.13
CA TRP A 176 22.22 9.45 10.14
C TRP A 176 22.82 10.34 9.06
N TYR A 177 22.00 11.24 8.55
CA TYR A 177 22.25 12.12 7.42
C TYR A 177 22.03 13.57 7.83
N LYS A 178 22.56 14.50 7.04
CA LYS A 178 22.34 15.93 7.25
C LYS A 178 20.86 16.31 7.19
N ASP A 179 20.11 15.70 6.26
CA ASP A 179 18.72 16.01 5.95
C ASP A 179 17.99 14.79 5.35
N GLU A 180 16.70 14.96 5.05
CA GLU A 180 15.80 13.94 4.50
C GLU A 180 16.18 13.50 3.07
N GLU A 181 17.02 14.26 2.36
CA GLU A 181 17.46 13.88 1.01
C GLU A 181 18.40 12.66 1.03
N GLU A 182 18.92 12.29 2.21
CA GLU A 182 19.79 11.12 2.42
C GLU A 182 21.06 11.11 1.54
N ARG A 183 21.46 12.28 1.01
CA ARG A 183 22.62 12.43 0.13
C ARG A 183 23.94 12.43 0.90
N GLU A 184 23.96 13.08 2.05
CA GLU A 184 25.17 13.25 2.87
C GLU A 184 25.08 12.42 4.16
N LYS A 185 25.59 11.18 4.09
CA LYS A 185 25.66 10.27 5.24
C LYS A 185 26.75 10.73 6.20
N LYS A 186 26.36 11.11 7.41
CA LYS A 186 27.30 11.58 8.45
C LYS A 186 27.96 10.42 9.18
N TYR A 187 27.21 9.36 9.46
CA TYR A 187 27.74 8.17 10.12
C TYR A 187 26.84 6.95 9.88
N MET A 188 27.43 5.76 10.05
CA MET A 188 26.73 4.48 10.06
C MET A 188 27.22 3.68 11.27
N LEU A 189 26.29 3.34 12.15
CA LEU A 189 26.55 2.57 13.36
C LEU A 189 25.97 1.15 13.19
N PRO A 190 26.81 0.10 13.13
CA PRO A 190 26.34 -1.28 13.15
C PRO A 190 25.58 -1.59 14.44
N LEU A 191 24.48 -2.33 14.36
CA LEU A 191 23.65 -2.66 15.52
C LEU A 191 24.09 -3.93 16.26
N ASP A 192 24.96 -4.73 15.66
CA ASP A 192 25.44 -5.98 16.26
C ASP A 192 26.17 -5.71 17.59
N GLY A 193 25.75 -6.36 18.67
CA GLY A 193 26.36 -6.19 20.00
C GLY A 193 26.10 -4.84 20.70
N ILE A 194 25.32 -3.93 20.11
CA ILE A 194 24.94 -2.67 20.77
C ILE A 194 23.92 -2.91 21.87
N LYS A 195 24.10 -2.23 23.02
CA LYS A 195 23.11 -2.13 24.08
C LYS A 195 22.61 -0.70 24.22
N LEU A 196 21.38 -0.58 24.70
CA LEU A 196 20.74 0.68 25.02
C LEU A 196 20.74 0.88 26.54
N ARG A 197 21.01 2.11 26.97
CA ARG A 197 20.80 2.54 28.36
C ARG A 197 20.11 3.90 28.37
N ASP A 198 19.18 4.07 29.28
CA ASP A 198 18.55 5.36 29.51
C ASP A 198 19.52 6.35 30.17
N VAL A 199 19.48 7.59 29.69
CA VAL A 199 20.27 8.68 30.26
C VAL A 199 19.33 9.52 31.09
N ASP A 200 19.61 9.61 32.39
CA ASP A 200 18.76 10.34 33.32
C ASP A 200 18.54 11.78 32.85
N ALA A 201 17.26 12.17 32.80
CA ALA A 201 16.89 13.54 32.55
C ALA A 201 17.35 14.38 33.75
N SER A 202 18.18 15.39 33.50
CA SER A 202 18.51 16.41 34.51
C SER A 202 17.21 17.03 35.04
N PHE A 203 17.20 17.44 36.31
CA PHE A 203 16.04 17.84 37.13
C PHE A 203 15.04 18.84 36.49
N MET A 204 15.36 19.46 35.35
CA MET A 204 14.49 20.38 34.60
C MET A 204 14.21 20.00 33.14
N SER A 205 14.65 18.84 32.63
CA SER A 205 14.41 18.42 31.24
C SER A 205 13.30 17.39 31.13
N ARG A 206 12.30 17.63 30.27
CA ARG A 206 11.28 16.63 29.88
C ARG A 206 11.68 15.81 28.66
N GLN A 207 12.92 15.93 28.19
CA GLN A 207 13.37 15.22 26.99
C GLN A 207 13.77 13.79 27.34
N HIS A 208 13.20 12.81 26.63
CA HIS A 208 13.65 11.43 26.68
C HIS A 208 15.00 11.31 25.98
N LYS A 209 16.02 10.84 26.72
CA LYS A 209 17.39 10.65 26.21
C LYS A 209 17.83 9.23 26.49
N PHE A 210 18.48 8.63 25.50
CA PHE A 210 19.08 7.31 25.61
C PHE A 210 20.49 7.33 25.00
N ALA A 211 21.32 6.39 25.42
CA ALA A 211 22.66 6.20 24.90
C ALA A 211 22.80 4.77 24.35
N LEU A 212 23.48 4.67 23.22
CA LEU A 212 23.90 3.40 22.63
C LEU A 212 25.37 3.16 22.98
N PHE A 213 25.71 1.96 23.43
CA PHE A 213 27.08 1.61 23.81
C PHE A 213 27.39 0.13 23.54
N TYR A 214 28.66 -0.17 23.32
CA TYR A 214 29.17 -1.53 23.26
C TYR A 214 29.63 -1.96 24.66
N PRO A 215 29.09 -3.06 25.23
CA PRO A 215 29.44 -3.51 26.58
C PRO A 215 30.90 -3.97 26.71
N ASP A 216 31.52 -4.41 25.61
CA ASP A 216 32.89 -4.97 25.62
C ASP A 216 33.99 -3.92 25.38
N GLY A 217 33.67 -2.63 25.37
CA GLY A 217 34.65 -1.54 25.30
C GLY A 217 35.47 -1.45 24.01
N LYS A 218 35.17 -2.24 22.98
CA LYS A 218 35.79 -2.11 21.66
C LYS A 218 35.26 -0.85 20.98
N LYS A 219 36.18 0.09 20.73
CA LYS A 219 35.97 1.29 19.92
C LYS A 219 35.82 0.94 18.45
#